data_AF-A0A1A8N710-F1
#
_entry.id   AF-A0A1A8N710-F1
#
_cell.length_a   1.000
_cell.length_b   1.000
_cell.length_c   1.000
_cell.angle_alpha   90.00
_cell.angle_beta   90.00
_cell.angle_gamma   90.00
#
_symmetry.space_group_name_H-M   'P 1'
#
loop_
_entity.id
_entity.type
_entity.pdbx_description
1 polymer ?
#
loop_
_entity_poly.entity_id
_entity_poly.type
_entity_poly.pdbx_seq_one_letter_code
_entity_poly.pdbx_strand_id
1 'polypeptide(L)'
;FHLWTFFSMALITLLTQVRCFNLDTTHTLHKLGDRYTFFGFSVALHQQLNPESQSWILVGAPQAAGRGLLKGSRPGALFRCPITPEEYDCERVDIDEDISLHRESKDNQWLGVTVKSQGIGGKVVTCAHLYELRQRVSQSSETRDPIGRCYVLSDDLTKRDELDGGEWKFCEGRPQGHEQFG
;
A
#
# COMPACT_ATOMS: atom_id res chain seq x y z
N PHE A 1 -4.13 -57.92 -22.93
CA PHE A 1 -5.03 -56.74 -22.90
C PHE A 1 -5.34 -56.26 -21.49
N HIS A 2 -5.86 -57.09 -20.58
CA HIS A 2 -6.23 -56.65 -19.22
C HIS A 2 -5.08 -56.11 -18.34
N LEU A 3 -3.88 -56.69 -18.40
CA LEU A 3 -2.77 -56.29 -17.53
C LEU A 3 -2.26 -54.87 -17.83
N TRP A 4 -2.23 -54.50 -19.11
CA TRP A 4 -1.75 -53.20 -19.57
C TRP A 4 -2.73 -52.09 -19.22
N THR A 5 -4.04 -52.36 -19.32
CA THR A 5 -5.10 -51.45 -18.91
C THR A 5 -5.11 -51.21 -17.39
N PHE A 6 -4.79 -52.23 -16.58
CA PHE A 6 -4.64 -52.07 -15.13
C PHE A 6 -3.42 -51.21 -14.77
N PHE A 7 -2.28 -51.43 -15.45
CA PHE A 7 -1.06 -50.67 -15.22
C PHE A 7 -1.23 -49.20 -15.63
N SER A 8 -1.88 -48.93 -16.76
CA SER A 8 -2.20 -47.55 -17.18
C SER A 8 -3.19 -46.86 -16.24
N MET A 9 -4.22 -47.56 -15.74
CA MET A 9 -5.16 -46.99 -14.76
C MET A 9 -4.47 -46.67 -13.42
N ALA A 10 -3.61 -47.56 -12.91
CA ALA A 10 -2.86 -47.32 -11.68
C ALA A 10 -1.85 -46.17 -11.82
N LEU A 11 -1.24 -46.01 -13.00
CA LEU A 11 -0.35 -44.88 -13.29
C LEU A 11 -1.12 -43.56 -13.36
N ILE A 12 -2.33 -43.56 -13.94
CA ILE A 12 -3.21 -42.38 -13.99
C ILE A 12 -3.67 -41.95 -12.60
N THR A 13 -4.03 -42.89 -11.71
CA THR A 13 -4.42 -42.57 -10.32
C THR A 13 -3.24 -42.13 -9.44
N LEU A 14 -2.01 -42.59 -9.72
CA LEU A 14 -0.80 -42.05 -9.07
C LEU A 14 -0.45 -40.64 -9.54
N LEU A 15 -0.81 -40.28 -10.78
CA LEU A 15 -0.53 -38.97 -11.38
C LEU A 15 -1.58 -37.90 -11.03
N THR A 16 -2.71 -38.27 -10.42
CA THR A 16 -3.69 -37.28 -9.94
C THR A 16 -3.20 -36.58 -8.67
N GLN A 17 -2.57 -35.42 -8.83
CA GLN A 17 -2.31 -34.51 -7.72
C GLN A 17 -3.63 -33.95 -7.18
N VAL A 18 -4.04 -34.37 -5.99
CA VAL A 18 -5.15 -33.75 -5.27
C VAL A 18 -4.66 -32.41 -4.71
N ARG A 19 -5.25 -31.31 -5.19
CA ARG A 19 -4.99 -29.95 -4.70
C ARG A 19 -5.99 -29.66 -3.58
N CYS A 20 -5.62 -29.91 -2.33
CA CYS A 20 -6.43 -29.52 -1.18
C CYS A 20 -6.27 -28.00 -0.92
N PHE A 21 -7.36 -27.32 -0.60
CA PHE A 21 -7.36 -25.92 -0.15
C PHE A 21 -8.25 -25.78 1.10
N ASN A 22 -7.88 -24.87 2.00
CA ASN A 22 -8.54 -24.66 3.30
C ASN A 22 -9.00 -23.20 3.51
N LEU A 23 -9.26 -22.47 2.43
CA LEU A 23 -9.79 -21.11 2.49
C LEU A 23 -11.31 -21.15 2.67
N ASP A 24 -11.81 -20.60 3.78
CA ASP A 24 -13.25 -20.46 4.00
C ASP A 24 -13.81 -19.29 3.16
N THR A 25 -14.90 -19.56 2.45
CA THR A 25 -15.64 -18.58 1.65
C THR A 25 -17.02 -18.27 2.21
N THR A 26 -17.38 -18.84 3.36
CA THR A 26 -18.69 -18.67 4.00
C THR A 26 -18.68 -17.62 5.11
N HIS A 27 -17.63 -17.56 5.93
CA HIS A 27 -17.48 -16.56 6.98
C HIS A 27 -16.38 -15.56 6.63
N THR A 28 -16.62 -14.73 5.62
CA THR A 28 -15.68 -13.70 5.17
C THR A 28 -15.91 -12.37 5.88
N LEU A 29 -14.82 -11.65 6.15
CA LEU A 29 -14.87 -10.26 6.61
C LEU A 29 -14.83 -9.33 5.41
N HIS A 30 -15.78 -8.42 5.33
CA HIS A 30 -15.83 -7.40 4.29
C HIS A 30 -15.42 -6.06 4.89
N LYS A 31 -14.46 -5.39 4.26
CA LYS A 31 -14.04 -4.03 4.64
C LYS A 31 -14.28 -3.11 3.46
N LEU A 32 -15.09 -2.08 3.66
CA LEU A 32 -15.57 -1.17 2.62
C LEU A 32 -14.97 0.22 2.83
N GLY A 33 -14.62 0.86 1.71
CA GLY A 33 -14.12 2.23 1.69
C GLY A 33 -14.87 3.10 0.71
N ASP A 34 -14.54 4.38 0.68
CA ASP A 34 -15.19 5.38 -0.16
C ASP A 34 -15.10 5.02 -1.65
N ARG A 35 -16.18 5.26 -2.39
CA ARG A 35 -16.24 4.99 -3.84
C ARG A 35 -15.22 5.84 -4.60
N TYR A 36 -14.69 5.27 -5.68
CA TYR A 36 -13.73 5.95 -6.58
C TYR A 36 -12.42 6.41 -5.90
N THR A 37 -12.04 5.78 -4.78
CA THR A 37 -10.76 6.03 -4.11
C THR A 37 -9.71 4.96 -4.37
N PHE A 38 -10.10 3.89 -5.09
CA PHE A 38 -9.32 2.66 -5.23
C PHE A 38 -8.94 2.05 -3.88
N PHE A 39 -9.84 2.15 -2.89
CA PHE A 39 -9.71 1.42 -1.64
C PHE A 39 -9.58 -0.08 -1.92
N GLY A 40 -8.51 -0.70 -1.42
CA GLY A 40 -8.18 -2.09 -1.71
C GLY A 40 -7.17 -2.28 -2.84
N PHE A 41 -6.63 -1.20 -3.42
CA PHE A 41 -5.61 -1.29 -4.48
C PHE A 41 -4.36 -2.04 -4.01
N SER A 42 -3.98 -1.83 -2.75
CA SER A 42 -2.94 -2.62 -2.09
C SER A 42 -3.40 -3.00 -0.67
N VAL A 43 -2.97 -4.17 -0.21
CA VAL A 43 -3.36 -4.72 1.10
C VAL A 43 -2.18 -5.40 1.79
N ALA A 44 -2.13 -5.30 3.12
CA ALA A 44 -1.19 -6.04 3.95
C ALA A 44 -1.80 -6.38 5.32
N LEU A 45 -1.40 -7.51 5.90
CA LEU A 45 -1.70 -7.82 7.29
C LEU A 45 -0.58 -7.28 8.19
N HIS A 46 -0.95 -6.79 9.35
CA HIS A 46 0.00 -6.25 10.32
C HIS A 46 -0.50 -6.53 11.74
N GLN A 47 0.41 -6.80 12.65
CA GLN A 47 0.09 -6.98 14.07
C GLN A 47 0.95 -6.03 14.87
N GLN A 48 0.31 -5.00 15.39
CA GLN A 48 0.88 -4.07 16.34
C GLN A 48 1.07 -4.77 17.68
N LEU A 49 2.16 -4.50 18.39
CA LEU A 49 2.42 -5.00 19.74
C LEU A 49 2.41 -3.89 20.80
N ASN A 50 2.80 -2.67 20.42
CA ASN A 50 2.88 -1.53 21.35
C ASN A 50 1.98 -0.38 20.90
N PRO A 51 1.28 0.35 21.79
CA PRO A 51 1.19 0.10 23.23
C PRO A 51 0.37 -1.14 23.59
N GLU A 52 -0.49 -1.63 22.69
CA GLU A 52 -1.31 -2.82 22.89
C GLU A 52 -1.27 -3.72 21.66
N SER A 53 -1.43 -5.03 21.88
CA SER A 53 -1.45 -6.02 20.79
C SER A 53 -2.74 -5.90 19.99
N GLN A 54 -2.65 -5.51 18.72
CA GLN A 54 -3.80 -5.34 17.85
C GLN A 54 -3.48 -5.76 16.41
N SER A 55 -4.35 -6.55 15.81
CA SER A 55 -4.21 -6.99 14.42
C SER A 55 -5.01 -6.07 13.48
N TRP A 56 -4.37 -5.70 12.38
CA TRP A 56 -4.88 -4.74 11.40
C TRP A 56 -4.83 -5.33 10.00
N ILE A 57 -5.88 -5.01 9.22
CA ILE A 57 -5.84 -5.07 7.76
C ILE A 57 -5.48 -3.67 7.29
N LEU A 58 -4.30 -3.53 6.69
CA LEU A 58 -3.84 -2.29 6.09
C LEU A 58 -4.32 -2.23 4.65
N VAL A 59 -4.89 -1.09 4.26
CA VAL A 59 -5.49 -0.91 2.94
C VAL A 59 -5.03 0.39 2.31
N GLY A 60 -4.41 0.30 1.14
CA GLY A 60 -4.08 1.45 0.31
C GLY A 60 -5.28 1.93 -0.51
N ALA A 61 -5.44 3.25 -0.61
CA ALA A 61 -6.46 3.90 -1.44
C ALA A 61 -5.84 5.09 -2.20
N PRO A 62 -5.17 4.84 -3.35
CA PRO A 62 -4.39 5.83 -4.09
C PRO A 62 -5.14 7.10 -4.53
N GLN A 63 -6.47 7.05 -4.62
CA GLN A 63 -7.33 8.17 -5.05
C GLN A 63 -8.20 8.73 -3.91
N ALA A 64 -7.88 8.38 -2.65
CA ALA A 64 -8.55 8.95 -1.49
C ALA A 64 -8.41 10.48 -1.45
N ALA A 65 -9.50 11.15 -1.04
CA ALA A 65 -9.57 12.60 -1.00
C ALA A 65 -8.56 13.21 -0.01
N GLY A 66 -8.03 14.38 -0.35
CA GLY A 66 -7.15 15.14 0.53
C GLY A 66 -7.91 15.81 1.68
N ARG A 67 -7.23 16.03 2.80
CA ARG A 67 -7.71 16.77 3.97
C ARG A 67 -6.88 18.05 4.16
N GLY A 68 -7.36 18.99 4.97
CA GLY A 68 -6.64 20.23 5.28
C GLY A 68 -6.31 21.07 4.04
N LEU A 69 -5.03 21.40 3.86
CA LEU A 69 -4.53 22.17 2.71
C LEU A 69 -4.68 21.45 1.36
N LEU A 70 -4.84 20.12 1.37
CA LEU A 70 -5.05 19.30 0.18
C LEU A 70 -6.53 19.07 -0.13
N LYS A 71 -7.45 19.79 0.54
CA LYS A 71 -8.88 19.68 0.28
C LYS A 71 -9.18 20.04 -1.20
N GLY A 72 -9.87 19.15 -1.89
CA GLY A 72 -10.16 19.29 -3.32
C GLY A 72 -9.18 18.56 -4.26
N SER A 73 -8.10 18.01 -3.73
CA SER A 73 -7.14 17.16 -4.45
C SER A 73 -7.29 15.68 -4.09
N ARG A 74 -6.59 14.79 -4.80
CA ARG A 74 -6.61 13.33 -4.55
C ARG A 74 -5.20 12.78 -4.30
N PRO A 75 -4.61 13.03 -3.11
CA PRO A 75 -3.27 12.58 -2.79
C PRO A 75 -3.17 11.07 -2.52
N GLY A 76 -4.29 10.40 -2.26
CA GLY A 76 -4.30 9.02 -1.77
C GLY A 76 -4.12 8.93 -0.26
N ALA A 77 -4.21 7.72 0.27
CA ALA A 77 -4.14 7.44 1.70
C ALA A 77 -3.81 5.98 2.01
N LEU A 78 -3.35 5.76 3.24
CA LEU A 78 -3.34 4.47 3.91
C LEU A 78 -4.50 4.42 4.92
N PHE A 79 -5.17 3.28 5.01
CA PHE A 79 -6.19 2.98 6.00
C PHE A 79 -5.78 1.76 6.83
N ARG A 80 -6.24 1.70 8.08
CA ARG A 80 -6.16 0.54 8.97
C ARG A 80 -7.58 0.11 9.32
N CYS A 81 -7.88 -1.17 9.20
CA CYS A 81 -9.18 -1.74 9.56
C CYS A 81 -8.96 -2.80 10.64
N PRO A 82 -9.71 -2.79 11.75
CA PRO A 82 -9.62 -3.83 12.76
C PRO A 82 -10.19 -5.15 12.21
N ILE A 83 -9.76 -6.29 12.75
CA ILE A 83 -10.28 -7.62 12.37
C ILE A 83 -11.60 -7.87 13.11
N THR A 84 -12.67 -7.25 12.61
CA THR A 84 -14.04 -7.38 13.13
C THR A 84 -15.05 -7.52 11.99
N PRO A 85 -16.30 -7.95 12.26
CA PRO A 85 -17.35 -8.07 11.26
C PRO A 85 -17.87 -6.73 10.70
N GLU A 86 -17.59 -5.60 11.35
CA GLU A 86 -18.06 -4.29 10.90
C GLU A 86 -17.45 -3.90 9.55
N GLU A 87 -18.27 -3.45 8.60
CA GLU A 87 -17.78 -3.17 7.24
C GLU A 87 -17.14 -1.79 7.05
N TYR A 88 -17.58 -0.80 7.84
CA TYR A 88 -17.23 0.62 7.69
C TYR A 88 -16.50 1.17 8.92
N ASP A 89 -15.51 0.44 9.40
CA ASP A 89 -14.72 0.75 10.60
C ASP A 89 -13.23 1.00 10.29
N CYS A 90 -12.90 1.15 9.01
CA CYS A 90 -11.55 1.47 8.56
C CYS A 90 -11.23 2.95 8.83
N GLU A 91 -10.12 3.18 9.51
CA GLU A 91 -9.64 4.51 9.84
C GLU A 91 -8.49 4.91 8.92
N ARG A 92 -8.46 6.18 8.51
CA ARG A 92 -7.32 6.73 7.78
C ARG A 92 -6.12 6.82 8.74
N VAL A 93 -4.99 6.24 8.34
CA VAL A 93 -3.73 6.39 9.07
C VAL A 93 -3.21 7.80 8.84
N ASP A 94 -2.83 8.48 9.93
CA ASP A 94 -2.29 9.82 9.86
C ASP A 94 -0.80 9.77 9.52
N ILE A 95 -0.50 10.09 8.27
CA ILE A 95 0.87 10.16 7.76
C ILE A 95 1.19 11.65 7.71
N ASP A 96 1.42 12.20 8.90
CA ASP A 96 1.49 13.63 9.18
C ASP A 96 2.69 14.26 8.48
N GLU A 97 2.46 15.18 7.53
CA GLU A 97 3.56 15.86 6.84
C GLU A 97 3.24 17.30 6.49
N ASP A 98 4.25 18.14 6.71
CA ASP A 98 4.32 19.47 6.15
C ASP A 98 4.10 19.41 4.63
N ILE A 99 3.28 20.35 4.16
CA ILE A 99 2.97 20.52 2.75
C ILE A 99 3.66 21.79 2.29
N SER A 100 4.67 21.65 1.43
CA SER A 100 5.36 22.78 0.83
C SER A 100 4.88 23.03 -0.59
N LEU A 101 3.82 23.82 -0.75
CA LEU A 101 3.25 24.15 -2.07
C LEU A 101 4.25 24.82 -3.03
N HIS A 102 5.36 25.35 -2.51
CA HIS A 102 6.44 25.97 -3.28
C HIS A 102 7.52 25.00 -3.77
N ARG A 103 7.51 23.73 -3.32
CA ARG A 103 8.56 22.75 -3.62
C ARG A 103 8.04 21.38 -4.05
N GLU A 104 6.77 21.07 -3.81
CA GLU A 104 6.20 19.74 -4.10
C GLU A 104 4.75 19.81 -4.57
N SER A 105 4.31 18.75 -5.24
CA SER A 105 2.91 18.41 -5.38
C SER A 105 2.61 17.08 -4.73
N LYS A 106 1.59 17.07 -3.87
CA LYS A 106 0.98 15.85 -3.37
C LYS A 106 -0.33 15.52 -4.10
N ASP A 107 -0.79 16.34 -5.05
CA ASP A 107 -1.98 16.01 -5.82
C ASP A 107 -1.70 14.85 -6.77
N ASN A 108 -2.61 13.87 -6.83
CA ASN A 108 -2.48 12.66 -7.63
C ASN A 108 -1.13 11.93 -7.45
N GLN A 109 -0.51 12.00 -6.26
CA GLN A 109 0.75 11.30 -5.97
C GLN A 109 0.58 9.79 -5.80
N TRP A 110 -0.67 9.32 -5.64
CA TRP A 110 -1.04 7.92 -5.43
C TRP A 110 -0.46 7.30 -4.14
N LEU A 111 -0.60 7.99 -3.00
CA LEU A 111 -0.24 7.42 -1.71
C LEU A 111 -1.11 6.19 -1.41
N GLY A 112 -0.47 5.08 -1.05
CA GLY A 112 -1.14 3.79 -0.87
C GLY A 112 -1.17 2.92 -2.13
N VAL A 113 -0.40 3.26 -3.17
CA VAL A 113 -0.24 2.38 -4.36
C VAL A 113 0.38 1.04 -4.00
N THR A 114 1.24 1.02 -2.98
CA THR A 114 1.83 -0.18 -2.41
C THR A 114 1.87 -0.03 -0.92
N VAL A 115 1.56 -1.13 -0.22
CA VAL A 115 1.63 -1.24 1.24
C VAL A 115 2.34 -2.55 1.56
N LYS A 116 3.35 -2.49 2.41
CA LYS A 116 4.11 -3.64 2.90
C LYS A 116 4.25 -3.55 4.41
N SER A 117 4.14 -4.69 5.07
CA SER A 117 4.29 -4.83 6.51
C SER A 117 5.39 -5.85 6.77
N GLN A 118 6.23 -5.58 7.76
CA GLN A 118 7.19 -6.56 8.28
C GLN A 118 6.51 -7.65 9.14
N GLY A 119 5.19 -7.56 9.35
CA GLY A 119 4.42 -8.52 10.12
C GLY A 119 4.24 -8.08 11.56
N ILE A 120 4.50 -8.98 12.51
CA ILE A 120 4.25 -8.82 13.94
C ILE A 120 5.31 -7.90 14.55
N GLY A 121 4.92 -6.83 15.24
CA GLY A 121 5.82 -5.91 15.93
C GLY A 121 6.71 -5.09 14.99
N GLY A 122 6.45 -5.15 13.68
CA GLY A 122 7.35 -4.71 12.63
C GLY A 122 6.96 -3.36 12.03
N LYS A 123 7.86 -2.77 11.25
CA LYS A 123 7.56 -1.52 10.53
C LYS A 123 6.66 -1.75 9.32
N VAL A 124 5.97 -0.69 8.92
CA VAL A 124 5.10 -0.66 7.74
C VAL A 124 5.63 0.35 6.75
N VAL A 125 5.57 0.01 5.46
CA VAL A 125 5.92 0.92 4.36
C VAL A 125 4.74 1.13 3.45
N THR A 126 4.46 2.39 3.10
CA THR A 126 3.52 2.75 2.04
C THR A 126 4.17 3.78 1.11
N CYS A 127 3.84 3.77 -0.18
CA CYS A 127 4.46 4.70 -1.14
C CYS A 127 3.44 5.46 -1.99
N ALA A 128 3.95 6.54 -2.57
CA ALA A 128 3.32 7.46 -3.51
C ALA A 128 4.24 7.60 -4.73
N HIS A 129 4.13 6.69 -5.69
CA HIS A 129 5.03 6.63 -6.84
C HIS A 129 4.97 7.84 -7.79
N LEU A 130 3.88 8.61 -7.77
CA LEU A 130 3.71 9.82 -8.57
C LEU A 130 3.95 11.09 -7.76
N TYR A 131 4.57 11.00 -6.58
CA TYR A 131 4.98 12.19 -5.83
C TYR A 131 5.90 13.06 -6.68
N GLU A 132 5.55 14.35 -6.80
CA GLU A 132 6.23 15.30 -7.67
C GLU A 132 7.01 16.33 -6.86
N LEU A 133 8.29 16.52 -7.20
CA LEU A 133 9.02 17.73 -6.83
C LEU A 133 8.78 18.81 -7.87
N ARG A 134 8.69 20.05 -7.40
CA ARG A 134 8.54 21.23 -8.25
C ARG A 134 9.69 22.19 -8.01
N GLN A 135 10.22 22.74 -9.09
CA GLN A 135 11.20 23.82 -9.03
C GLN A 135 10.63 25.06 -9.71
N ARG A 136 10.98 26.25 -9.20
CA ARG A 136 10.54 27.55 -9.75
C ARG A 136 9.03 27.65 -9.90
N VAL A 137 8.29 27.21 -8.88
CA VAL A 137 6.82 27.25 -8.85
C VAL A 137 6.32 28.65 -9.17
N SER A 138 5.28 28.74 -9.99
CA SER A 138 4.69 30.01 -10.47
C SER A 138 5.59 30.86 -11.38
N GLN A 139 6.62 30.27 -11.98
CA GLN A 139 7.44 30.90 -13.02
C GLN A 139 7.27 30.16 -14.36
N SER A 140 7.59 30.83 -15.47
CA SER A 140 7.52 30.22 -16.82
C SER A 140 8.45 29.03 -17.02
N SER A 141 9.47 28.89 -16.17
CA SER A 141 10.42 27.78 -16.17
C SER A 141 10.16 26.77 -15.04
N GLU A 142 8.91 26.67 -14.57
CA GLU A 142 8.51 25.63 -13.62
C GLU A 142 8.81 24.24 -14.23
N THR A 143 9.45 23.40 -13.43
CA THR A 143 9.71 21.99 -13.79
C THR A 143 9.06 21.09 -12.76
N ARG A 144 8.65 19.90 -13.21
CA ARG A 144 7.98 18.89 -12.40
C ARG A 144 8.65 17.55 -12.60
N ASP A 145 9.15 17.00 -11.49
CA ASP A 145 9.89 15.75 -11.48
C ASP A 145 9.11 14.71 -10.66
N PRO A 146 8.45 13.71 -11.30
CA PRO A 146 7.80 12.62 -10.59
C PRO A 146 8.86 11.63 -10.09
N ILE A 147 9.34 11.85 -8.87
CA ILE A 147 10.43 11.05 -8.27
C ILE A 147 9.91 9.92 -7.38
N GLY A 148 8.64 9.97 -7.01
CA GLY A 148 8.06 9.05 -6.04
C GLY A 148 8.59 9.27 -4.62
N ARG A 149 7.86 8.73 -3.65
CA ARG A 149 8.19 8.84 -2.22
C ARG A 149 7.62 7.65 -1.47
N CYS A 150 8.33 7.17 -0.46
CA CYS A 150 7.86 6.15 0.46
C CYS A 150 7.85 6.65 1.89
N TYR A 151 7.03 6.02 2.70
CA TYR A 151 6.78 6.35 4.09
C TYR A 151 7.02 5.12 4.92
N VAL A 152 7.94 5.20 5.87
CA VAL A 152 8.15 4.16 6.87
C VAL A 152 7.41 4.56 8.14
N LEU A 153 6.60 3.66 8.68
CA LEU A 153 5.86 3.82 9.93
C LEU A 153 6.34 2.77 10.91
N SER A 154 6.36 3.13 12.19
CA SER A 154 6.60 2.19 13.28
C SER A 154 5.43 1.22 13.46
N ASP A 155 5.61 0.27 14.36
CA ASP A 155 4.66 -0.79 14.72
C ASP A 155 3.26 -0.25 15.07
N ASP A 156 3.16 0.93 15.67
CA ASP A 156 1.89 1.57 16.02
C ASP A 156 1.30 2.44 14.90
N LEU A 157 1.86 2.32 13.69
CA LEU A 157 1.53 3.11 12.50
C LEU A 157 1.80 4.62 12.65
N THR A 158 2.63 5.00 13.62
CA THR A 158 3.10 6.39 13.82
C THR A 158 4.57 6.56 13.46
N LYS A 159 5.08 7.80 13.54
CA LYS A 159 6.52 8.10 13.39
C LYS A 159 7.15 8.14 14.77
N ARG A 160 8.04 7.20 15.08
CA ARG A 160 8.73 7.11 16.38
C ARG A 160 10.23 7.31 16.25
N ASP A 161 10.82 6.79 15.17
CA ASP A 161 12.26 6.79 14.94
C ASP A 161 12.67 7.81 13.87
N GLU A 162 13.96 8.19 13.85
CA GLU A 162 14.53 9.08 12.82
C GLU A 162 14.41 8.51 11.41
N LEU A 163 14.38 7.18 11.29
CA LEU A 163 14.22 6.47 10.02
C LEU A 163 12.74 6.38 9.57
N ASP A 164 11.79 6.76 10.43
CA ASP A 164 10.37 6.82 10.08
C ASP A 164 10.04 8.11 9.34
N GLY A 165 8.88 8.12 8.68
CA GLY A 165 8.42 9.24 7.88
C GLY A 165 8.77 9.11 6.41
N GLY A 166 8.70 10.24 5.71
CA GLY A 166 8.67 10.27 4.25
C GLY A 166 9.99 10.62 3.57
N GLU A 167 11.12 10.66 4.27
CA GLU A 167 12.40 11.05 3.65
C GLU A 167 12.93 10.04 2.61
N TRP A 168 12.23 8.92 2.42
CA TRP A 168 12.56 7.87 1.47
C TRP A 168 12.18 8.25 0.03
N LYS A 169 13.05 9.02 -0.61
CA LYS A 169 12.93 9.48 -2.01
C LYS A 169 14.10 8.97 -2.86
N PHE A 170 14.04 7.70 -3.25
CA PHE A 170 15.17 7.02 -3.91
C PHE A 170 15.61 7.62 -5.25
N CYS A 171 14.70 8.30 -5.96
CA CYS A 171 14.97 8.92 -7.25
C CYS A 171 15.36 10.40 -7.16
N GLU A 172 15.30 11.01 -5.97
CA GLU A 172 15.72 12.40 -5.80
C GLU A 172 17.21 12.56 -6.10
N GLY A 173 17.57 13.58 -6.89
CA GLY A 173 18.95 13.86 -7.28
C GLY A 173 19.52 12.92 -8.36
N ARG A 174 18.77 11.93 -8.84
CA ARG A 174 19.19 11.11 -9.99
C ARG A 174 19.04 11.87 -11.31
N PRO A 175 19.84 11.55 -12.34
CA PRO A 175 19.67 12.10 -13.68
C PRO A 175 18.26 11.81 -14.21
N GLN A 176 17.69 12.77 -14.95
CA GLN A 176 16.45 12.56 -15.67
C GLN A 176 16.68 11.60 -16.86
N GLY A 177 15.72 10.70 -17.08
CA GLY A 177 15.71 9.78 -18.22
C GLY A 177 15.47 8.33 -17.79
N HIS A 178 14.47 7.69 -18.38
CA HIS A 178 14.18 6.26 -18.17
C HIS A 178 15.26 5.35 -18.79
N GLU A 179 16.03 5.87 -19.75
CA GLU A 179 17.01 5.14 -20.55
C GLU A 179 18.19 4.57 -19.74
N GLN A 180 18.47 5.11 -18.55
CA GLN A 180 19.56 4.64 -17.68
C GLN A 180 19.12 3.58 -16.66
N PHE A 181 17.80 3.32 -16.56
CA PHE A 181 17.21 2.50 -15.49
C PHE A 181 16.20 1.47 -16.00
N GLY A 182 16.22 1.18 -17.31
CA GLY A 182 15.42 0.14 -17.98
C GLY A 182 16.15 -1.18 -18.11
#